data_AF-A0A0M3HXV2-F1
#
_entry.id   AF-A0A0M3HXV2-F1
#
_cell.length_a   1.000
_cell.length_b   1.000
_cell.length_c   1.000
_cell.angle_alpha   90.00
_cell.angle_beta   90.00
_cell.angle_gamma   90.00
#
_symmetry.space_group_name_H-M   'P 1'
#
loop_
_entity.id
_entity.type
_entity.pdbx_description
1 polymer ?
#
loop_
_entity_poly.entity_id
_entity_poly.type
_entity_poly.pdbx_seq_one_letter_code
_entity_poly.pdbx_strand_id
1 'polypeptide(L)'
;MSLIETKIADVWKELLQRPNIHLSDNFFDCGGHSLSALKLCNKLRQTLAVELKPTEIFTCPTISSLSELIEKRISFEEETISPLIPLRESPDSKLNLYAIHAIAGSIFPYYGILSAIPKRFNVFAIEYRKEYKSRTLVDLAHFYVRQINKERRGASVYLLGHSLGGILAREMAHIMQLQSAQHSSPFVVMLDSWSVGTENLQVDAVREYLQSQMKLLPDRSVFIDRAMNLAPMLKAHRFQLNDIKIFLLKAKKQGNSALQRTISGNKSKAIATLWTNGWHRYSTKPIDIYLVNADHDSIMKNENAHVLSDIFAHIFK
;
A
#
# COMPACT_ATOMS: atom_id res chain seq x y z
N MET A 1 -17.88 -5.34 -2.66
CA MET A 1 -17.15 -6.55 -3.05
C MET A 1 -15.72 -6.45 -2.53
N SER A 2 -15.17 -7.51 -1.94
CA SER A 2 -13.75 -7.61 -1.58
C SER A 2 -12.88 -7.64 -2.86
N LEU A 3 -11.56 -7.42 -2.73
CA LEU A 3 -10.66 -7.55 -3.88
C LEU A 3 -10.67 -8.98 -4.45
N ILE A 4 -10.79 -10.00 -3.58
CA ILE A 4 -10.86 -11.39 -4.00
C ILE A 4 -12.17 -11.64 -4.73
N GLU A 5 -13.31 -11.18 -4.21
CA GLU A 5 -14.59 -11.23 -4.91
C GLU A 5 -14.53 -10.52 -6.28
N THR A 6 -13.90 -9.35 -6.34
CA THR A 6 -13.74 -8.58 -7.58
C THR A 6 -12.89 -9.34 -8.59
N LYS A 7 -11.75 -9.89 -8.18
CA LYS A 7 -10.87 -10.70 -9.03
C LYS A 7 -11.57 -11.98 -9.52
N ILE A 8 -12.35 -12.65 -8.67
CA ILE A 8 -13.14 -13.82 -9.07
C ILE A 8 -14.22 -13.40 -10.08
N ALA A 9 -14.94 -12.31 -9.81
CA ALA A 9 -15.98 -11.78 -10.70
C ALA A 9 -15.42 -11.43 -12.08
N ASP A 10 -14.27 -10.75 -12.15
CA ASP A 10 -13.64 -10.38 -13.41
C ASP A 10 -13.23 -11.62 -14.23
N VAL A 11 -12.66 -12.64 -13.56
CA VAL A 11 -12.31 -13.90 -14.22
C VAL A 11 -13.58 -14.64 -14.70
N TRP A 12 -14.66 -14.63 -13.91
CA TRP A 12 -15.94 -15.22 -14.34
C TRP A 12 -16.54 -14.51 -15.54
N LYS A 13 -16.56 -13.18 -15.55
CA LYS A 13 -17.09 -12.38 -16.68
C LYS A 13 -16.36 -12.73 -17.97
N GLU A 14 -15.04 -12.87 -17.90
CA GLU A 14 -14.22 -13.23 -19.05
C GLU A 14 -14.45 -14.70 -19.50
N LEU A 15 -14.54 -15.65 -18.56
CA LEU A 15 -14.70 -17.07 -18.88
C LEU A 15 -16.10 -17.43 -19.37
N LEU A 16 -17.14 -16.83 -18.79
CA LEU A 16 -18.55 -17.10 -19.09
C LEU A 16 -19.15 -16.15 -20.12
N GLN A 17 -18.39 -15.14 -20.57
CA GLN A 17 -18.83 -14.10 -21.50
C GLN A 17 -20.11 -13.38 -21.05
N ARG A 18 -20.24 -13.18 -19.73
CA ARG A 18 -21.44 -12.59 -19.11
C ARG A 18 -21.06 -11.32 -18.35
N PRO A 19 -21.59 -10.14 -18.72
CA PRO A 19 -21.19 -8.87 -18.12
C PRO A 19 -21.74 -8.66 -16.69
N ASN A 20 -22.92 -9.22 -16.40
CA ASN A 20 -23.61 -9.08 -15.12
C ASN A 20 -23.53 -10.40 -14.35
N ILE A 21 -22.76 -10.40 -13.26
CA ILE A 21 -22.58 -11.52 -12.34
C ILE A 21 -22.70 -10.97 -10.91
N HIS A 22 -23.61 -11.55 -10.13
CA HIS A 22 -23.82 -11.24 -8.72
C HIS A 22 -23.01 -12.18 -7.82
N LEU A 23 -22.78 -11.76 -6.57
CA LEU A 23 -21.97 -12.54 -5.62
C LEU A 23 -22.57 -13.90 -5.26
N SER A 24 -23.89 -13.99 -5.30
CA SER A 24 -24.68 -15.18 -5.00
C SER A 24 -24.95 -16.04 -6.22
N ASP A 25 -24.56 -15.60 -7.42
CA ASP A 25 -24.78 -16.38 -8.64
C ASP A 25 -23.97 -17.67 -8.57
N ASN A 26 -24.62 -18.77 -8.90
CA ASN A 26 -23.96 -20.07 -9.00
C ASN A 26 -23.24 -20.18 -10.36
N PHE A 27 -21.98 -20.60 -10.33
CA PHE A 27 -21.11 -20.74 -11.49
C PHE A 27 -21.74 -21.61 -12.59
N PHE A 28 -22.37 -22.73 -12.20
CA PHE A 28 -22.94 -23.70 -13.11
C PHE A 28 -24.27 -23.22 -13.70
N ASP A 29 -25.09 -22.54 -12.88
CA ASP A 29 -26.33 -21.91 -13.36
C ASP A 29 -26.03 -20.75 -14.35
N CYS A 30 -24.83 -20.17 -14.26
CA CYS A 30 -24.34 -19.16 -15.20
C CYS A 30 -23.71 -19.74 -16.48
N GLY A 31 -23.78 -21.05 -16.71
CA GLY A 31 -23.20 -21.72 -17.88
C GLY A 31 -21.81 -22.30 -17.66
N GLY A 32 -21.32 -22.31 -16.41
CA GLY A 32 -20.10 -23.00 -16.03
C GLY A 32 -20.20 -24.52 -16.17
N HIS A 33 -19.09 -25.17 -16.50
CA HIS A 33 -18.98 -26.62 -16.63
C HIS A 33 -17.56 -27.07 -16.27
N SER A 34 -17.28 -28.38 -16.27
CA SER A 34 -16.01 -28.93 -15.77
C SER A 34 -14.75 -28.33 -16.42
N LEU A 35 -14.79 -28.07 -17.73
CA LEU A 35 -13.66 -27.46 -18.44
C LEU A 35 -13.51 -25.97 -18.09
N SER A 36 -14.60 -25.22 -17.92
CA SER A 36 -14.50 -23.81 -17.49
C SER A 36 -14.11 -23.70 -16.02
N ALA A 37 -14.48 -24.66 -15.15
CA ALA A 37 -13.99 -24.76 -13.78
C ALA A 37 -12.47 -25.02 -13.72
N LEU A 38 -11.94 -25.91 -14.57
CA LEU A 38 -10.49 -26.12 -14.71
C LEU A 38 -9.77 -24.83 -15.17
N LYS A 39 -10.34 -24.13 -16.16
CA LYS A 39 -9.80 -22.83 -16.62
C LYS A 39 -9.85 -21.77 -15.52
N LEU A 40 -10.93 -21.74 -14.73
CA LEU A 40 -11.08 -20.87 -13.57
C LEU A 40 -9.98 -21.12 -12.55
N CYS A 41 -9.74 -22.38 -12.15
CA CYS A 41 -8.65 -22.74 -11.22
C CYS A 41 -7.29 -22.25 -11.74
N ASN A 42 -6.99 -22.45 -13.03
CA ASN A 42 -5.72 -22.00 -13.62
C ASN A 42 -5.58 -20.48 -13.61
N LYS A 43 -6.62 -19.74 -13.97
CA LYS A 43 -6.61 -18.27 -13.92
C LYS A 43 -6.47 -17.75 -12.49
N LEU A 44 -7.23 -18.30 -11.54
CA LEU A 44 -7.12 -17.90 -10.14
C LEU A 44 -5.75 -18.23 -9.55
N ARG A 45 -5.10 -19.31 -9.96
CA ARG A 45 -3.69 -19.57 -9.61
C ARG A 45 -2.76 -18.48 -10.15
N GLN A 46 -2.98 -18.06 -11.40
CA GLN A 46 -2.20 -16.99 -12.06
C GLN A 46 -2.50 -15.59 -11.52
N THR A 47 -3.69 -15.33 -10.97
CA THR A 47 -4.06 -14.00 -10.45
C THR A 47 -3.93 -13.87 -8.94
N LEU A 48 -4.21 -14.94 -8.18
CA LEU A 48 -4.27 -14.96 -6.72
C LEU A 48 -3.21 -15.85 -6.05
N ALA A 49 -2.43 -16.63 -6.80
CA ALA A 49 -1.43 -17.57 -6.27
C ALA A 49 -2.01 -18.72 -5.42
N VAL A 50 -3.33 -18.92 -5.47
CA VAL A 50 -3.99 -20.01 -4.74
C VAL A 50 -4.23 -21.16 -5.69
N GLU A 51 -3.76 -22.35 -5.31
CA GLU A 51 -4.13 -23.57 -6.02
C GLU A 51 -5.52 -24.00 -5.58
N LEU A 52 -6.44 -24.20 -6.51
CA LEU A 52 -7.78 -24.68 -6.26
C LEU A 52 -8.01 -25.97 -7.03
N LYS A 53 -8.63 -26.96 -6.38
CA LYS A 53 -9.09 -28.17 -7.08
C LYS A 53 -10.44 -27.86 -7.74
N PRO A 54 -10.73 -28.40 -8.94
CA PRO A 54 -12.04 -28.22 -9.58
C PRO A 54 -13.21 -28.61 -8.68
N THR A 55 -13.04 -29.64 -7.84
CA THR A 55 -14.01 -30.07 -6.83
C THR A 55 -14.43 -28.94 -5.88
N GLU A 56 -13.54 -27.98 -5.63
CA GLU A 56 -13.82 -26.84 -4.74
C GLU A 56 -14.73 -25.81 -5.39
N ILE A 57 -14.72 -25.71 -6.72
CA ILE A 57 -15.69 -24.89 -7.45
C ILE A 57 -17.09 -25.52 -7.36
N PHE A 58 -17.18 -26.85 -7.29
CA PHE A 58 -18.47 -27.53 -7.08
C PHE A 58 -19.01 -27.35 -5.66
N THR A 59 -18.14 -27.36 -4.64
CA THR A 59 -18.57 -27.19 -3.24
C THR A 59 -18.76 -25.72 -2.84
N CYS A 60 -18.07 -24.81 -3.52
CA CYS A 60 -18.16 -23.35 -3.31
C CYS A 60 -18.51 -22.67 -4.63
N PRO A 61 -19.75 -22.85 -5.15
CA PRO A 61 -20.08 -22.50 -6.52
C PRO A 61 -20.44 -21.02 -6.70
N THR A 62 -20.42 -20.21 -5.65
CA THR A 62 -20.71 -18.77 -5.72
C THR A 62 -19.44 -17.95 -5.52
N ILE A 63 -19.41 -16.71 -6.00
CA ILE A 63 -18.26 -15.81 -5.77
C ILE A 63 -18.01 -15.65 -4.28
N SER A 64 -19.05 -15.45 -3.47
CA SER A 64 -18.96 -15.28 -2.02
C SER A 64 -18.36 -16.51 -1.32
N SER A 65 -18.83 -17.71 -1.65
CA SER A 65 -18.32 -18.94 -1.01
C SER A 65 -16.91 -19.28 -1.48
N LEU A 66 -16.59 -19.02 -2.74
CA LEU A 66 -15.25 -19.23 -3.28
C LEU A 66 -14.25 -18.21 -2.71
N SER A 67 -14.67 -16.95 -2.52
CA SER A 67 -13.83 -15.94 -1.88
C SER A 67 -13.52 -16.29 -0.44
N GLU A 68 -14.50 -16.77 0.34
CA GLU A 68 -14.27 -17.21 1.72
C GLU A 68 -13.24 -18.36 1.80
N LEU A 69 -13.36 -19.35 0.92
CA LEU A 69 -12.41 -20.47 0.84
C LEU A 69 -10.99 -19.98 0.53
N ILE A 70 -10.85 -19.10 -0.46
CA ILE A 70 -9.57 -18.52 -0.88
C ILE A 70 -8.99 -17.67 0.26
N GLU A 71 -9.80 -16.82 0.88
CA GLU A 71 -9.41 -15.99 2.01
C GLU A 71 -8.89 -16.82 3.17
N LYS A 72 -9.56 -17.93 3.49
CA LYS A 72 -9.12 -18.86 4.54
C LYS A 72 -7.76 -19.50 4.23
N ARG A 73 -7.49 -19.85 2.97
CA ARG A 73 -6.18 -20.40 2.56
C ARG A 73 -5.08 -19.36 2.64
N ILE A 74 -5.35 -18.14 2.18
CA ILE A 74 -4.41 -17.02 2.26
C ILE A 74 -4.10 -16.69 3.72
N SER A 75 -5.11 -16.70 4.60
CA SER A 75 -4.90 -16.39 6.02
C SER A 75 -4.03 -17.41 6.74
N PHE A 76 -4.11 -18.70 6.39
CA PHE A 76 -3.29 -19.77 6.99
C PHE A 76 -1.80 -19.66 6.61
N GLU A 77 -1.47 -19.20 5.41
CA GLU A 77 -0.07 -19.02 4.98
C GLU A 77 0.57 -17.72 5.53
N GLU A 78 -0.25 -16.72 5.84
CA GLU A 78 0.18 -15.39 6.32
C GLU A 78 0.46 -15.32 7.84
N GLU A 79 0.28 -16.41 8.58
CA GLU A 79 0.31 -16.44 10.06
C GLU A 79 1.70 -16.49 10.70
N THR A 80 2.78 -16.71 9.95
CA THR A 80 4.08 -17.06 10.56
C THR A 80 4.97 -15.86 10.94
N ILE A 81 4.80 -14.67 10.35
CA ILE A 81 5.62 -13.48 10.66
C ILE A 81 4.76 -12.21 10.56
N SER A 82 4.46 -11.58 11.69
CA SER A 82 3.81 -10.26 11.70
C SER A 82 4.76 -9.21 11.08
N PRO A 83 4.28 -8.37 10.15
CA PRO A 83 5.06 -7.26 9.61
C PRO A 83 5.14 -6.07 10.58
N LEU A 84 4.39 -6.11 11.69
CA LEU A 84 4.22 -5.01 12.62
C LEU A 84 5.34 -5.00 13.65
N ILE A 85 6.18 -3.98 13.61
CA ILE A 85 7.28 -3.78 14.55
C ILE A 85 6.94 -2.61 15.48
N PRO A 86 6.76 -2.82 16.80
CA PRO A 86 6.53 -1.73 17.73
C PRO A 86 7.78 -0.84 17.80
N LEU A 87 7.59 0.47 17.57
CA LEU A 87 8.63 1.49 17.76
C LEU A 87 8.47 2.22 19.09
N ARG A 88 7.22 2.38 19.54
CA ARG A 88 6.89 2.99 20.82
C ARG A 88 5.51 2.52 21.27
N GLU A 89 5.45 1.95 22.46
CA GLU A 89 4.19 1.58 23.10
C GLU A 89 3.84 2.56 24.22
N SER A 90 2.55 2.77 24.42
CA SER A 90 1.97 3.63 25.43
C SER A 90 0.73 2.89 25.92
N PRO A 91 0.81 2.16 27.05
CA PRO A 91 -0.19 1.16 27.47
C PRO A 91 -1.64 1.64 27.46
N ASP A 92 -1.88 2.92 27.75
CA ASP A 92 -3.22 3.52 27.82
C ASP A 92 -3.68 4.19 26.51
N SER A 93 -2.84 4.21 25.48
CA SER A 93 -3.14 4.85 24.21
C SER A 93 -4.19 4.06 23.43
N LYS A 94 -5.26 4.76 23.03
CA LYS A 94 -6.29 4.26 22.10
C LYS A 94 -6.03 4.64 20.64
N LEU A 95 -4.87 5.25 20.35
CA LEU A 95 -4.47 5.70 19.03
C LEU A 95 -3.24 4.92 18.56
N ASN A 96 -3.36 4.23 17.43
CA ASN A 96 -2.25 3.52 16.80
C ASN A 96 -1.87 4.21 15.50
N LEU A 97 -0.61 4.63 15.39
CA LEU A 97 -0.01 5.13 14.17
C LEU A 97 0.86 4.04 13.53
N TYR A 98 0.60 3.71 12.28
CA TYR A 98 1.38 2.75 11.51
C TYR A 98 2.21 3.48 10.45
N ALA A 99 3.53 3.27 10.48
CA ALA A 99 4.51 3.84 9.56
C ALA A 99 4.94 2.82 8.50
N ILE A 100 4.60 3.03 7.22
CA ILE A 100 4.78 2.03 6.15
C ILE A 100 6.12 2.23 5.44
N HIS A 101 6.94 1.18 5.28
CA HIS A 101 8.22 1.25 4.58
C HIS A 101 8.20 1.94 3.20
N ALA A 102 9.35 2.51 2.81
CA ALA A 102 9.60 3.01 1.45
C ALA A 102 10.04 1.88 0.48
N ILE A 103 10.52 2.21 -0.72
CA ILE A 103 10.86 1.24 -1.78
C ILE A 103 11.94 0.23 -1.37
N ALA A 104 12.84 0.59 -0.44
CA ALA A 104 13.85 -0.31 0.10
C ALA A 104 13.31 -1.33 1.12
N GLY A 105 12.06 -1.16 1.56
CA GLY A 105 11.43 -2.09 2.49
C GLY A 105 11.90 -1.98 3.94
N SER A 106 12.63 -0.92 4.30
CA SER A 106 13.18 -0.70 5.65
C SER A 106 12.32 0.24 6.49
N ILE A 107 12.36 0.03 7.81
CA ILE A 107 11.76 0.90 8.82
C ILE A 107 12.74 1.92 9.42
N PHE A 108 14.04 1.81 9.13
CA PHE A 108 15.08 2.60 9.81
C PHE A 108 14.86 4.12 9.77
N PRO A 109 14.40 4.73 8.66
CA PRO A 109 14.13 6.16 8.63
C PRO A 109 13.14 6.63 9.71
N TYR A 110 12.21 5.77 10.14
CA TYR A 110 11.17 6.14 11.10
C TYR A 110 11.69 6.39 12.52
N TYR A 111 12.82 5.78 12.90
CA TYR A 111 13.47 6.10 14.19
C TYR A 111 13.90 7.57 14.27
N GLY A 112 14.31 8.17 13.15
CA GLY A 112 14.74 9.56 13.08
C GLY A 112 13.65 10.60 13.31
N ILE A 113 12.38 10.22 13.15
CA ILE A 113 11.21 11.10 13.32
C ILE A 113 10.30 10.69 14.48
N LEU A 114 10.66 9.67 15.25
CA LEU A 114 9.83 9.12 16.32
C LEU A 114 9.54 10.15 17.43
N SER A 115 10.47 11.08 17.66
CA SER A 115 10.33 12.19 18.60
C SER A 115 9.25 13.20 18.19
N ALA A 116 9.01 13.37 16.89
CA ALA A 116 8.03 14.30 16.34
C ALA A 116 6.58 13.84 16.54
N ILE A 117 6.38 12.53 16.69
CA ILE A 117 5.06 11.89 16.80
C ILE A 117 4.55 12.06 18.24
N PRO A 118 3.34 12.64 18.46
CA PRO A 118 2.82 12.90 19.80
C PRO A 118 2.80 11.67 20.70
N LYS A 119 3.15 11.82 21.97
CA LYS A 119 3.30 10.71 22.94
C LYS A 119 2.01 9.92 23.19
N ARG A 120 0.84 10.48 22.86
CA ARG A 120 -0.47 9.80 22.95
C ARG A 120 -0.72 8.72 21.90
N PHE A 121 0.26 8.41 21.04
CA PHE A 121 0.16 7.35 20.04
C PHE A 121 1.07 6.17 20.42
N ASN A 122 0.52 4.97 20.29
CA ASN A 122 1.32 3.79 19.98
C ASN A 122 1.84 3.94 18.55
N VAL A 123 3.11 3.64 18.32
CA VAL A 123 3.76 3.75 17.01
C VAL A 123 4.28 2.39 16.62
N PHE A 124 3.81 1.90 15.48
CA PHE A 124 4.25 0.68 14.84
C PHE A 124 4.84 1.03 13.47
N ALA A 125 5.86 0.29 13.03
CA ALA A 125 6.34 0.36 11.66
C ALA A 125 6.09 -0.96 10.95
N ILE A 126 5.84 -0.89 9.65
CA ILE A 126 5.65 -2.04 8.77
C ILE A 126 6.92 -2.22 7.95
N GLU A 127 7.66 -3.28 8.22
CA GLU A 127 8.83 -3.68 7.41
C GLU A 127 8.40 -4.58 6.25
N TYR A 128 9.00 -4.41 5.07
CA TYR A 128 8.77 -5.34 3.97
C TYR A 128 9.71 -6.53 4.04
N ARG A 129 9.16 -7.71 3.78
CA ARG A 129 9.88 -8.97 3.66
C ARG A 129 9.49 -9.66 2.37
N LYS A 130 10.46 -10.30 1.69
CA LYS A 130 10.24 -10.92 0.36
C LYS A 130 9.32 -12.15 0.44
N GLU A 131 9.18 -12.70 1.65
CA GLU A 131 8.33 -13.83 1.98
C GLU A 131 6.85 -13.48 1.87
N TYR A 132 6.49 -12.18 1.87
CA TYR A 132 5.12 -11.75 1.66
C TYR A 132 4.70 -12.00 0.21
N LYS A 133 3.71 -12.89 0.03
CA LYS A 133 3.20 -13.35 -1.27
C LYS A 133 2.27 -12.33 -1.95
N SER A 134 2.68 -11.06 -2.03
CA SER A 134 1.92 -10.00 -2.70
C SER A 134 2.42 -9.80 -4.13
N ARG A 135 1.51 -9.62 -5.09
CA ARG A 135 1.83 -9.39 -6.52
C ARG A 135 1.61 -7.96 -6.98
N THR A 136 0.80 -7.21 -6.25
CA THR A 136 0.48 -5.81 -6.51
C THR A 136 0.56 -5.00 -5.21
N LEU A 137 0.66 -3.68 -5.32
CA LEU A 137 0.61 -2.82 -4.13
C LEU A 137 -0.73 -2.91 -3.40
N VAL A 138 -1.83 -3.14 -4.12
CA VAL A 138 -3.15 -3.33 -3.51
C VAL A 138 -3.22 -4.64 -2.73
N ASP A 139 -2.67 -5.73 -3.26
CA ASP A 139 -2.57 -7.01 -2.52
C ASP A 139 -1.75 -6.85 -1.23
N LEU A 140 -0.63 -6.11 -1.32
CA LEU A 140 0.22 -5.82 -0.16
C LEU A 140 -0.49 -4.94 0.87
N ALA A 141 -1.24 -3.93 0.42
CA ALA A 141 -2.06 -3.10 1.30
C ALA A 141 -3.15 -3.91 2.02
N HIS A 142 -3.83 -4.84 1.33
CA HIS A 142 -4.77 -5.75 1.97
C HIS A 142 -4.12 -6.63 3.03
N PHE A 143 -2.93 -7.18 2.74
CA PHE A 143 -2.15 -7.94 3.71
C PHE A 143 -1.87 -7.11 4.97
N TYR A 144 -1.35 -5.89 4.82
CA TYR A 144 -1.09 -5.00 5.96
C TYR A 144 -2.35 -4.63 6.75
N VAL A 145 -3.46 -4.33 6.07
CA VAL A 145 -4.75 -4.05 6.73
C VAL A 145 -5.21 -5.26 7.55
N ARG A 146 -5.09 -6.49 7.03
CA ARG A 146 -5.43 -7.70 7.78
C ARG A 146 -4.59 -7.83 9.05
N GLN A 147 -3.27 -7.63 8.96
CA GLN A 147 -2.37 -7.73 10.11
C GLN A 147 -2.70 -6.66 11.18
N ILE A 148 -2.96 -5.42 10.75
CA ILE A 148 -3.41 -4.35 11.66
C ILE A 148 -4.73 -4.72 12.34
N ASN A 149 -5.70 -5.24 11.59
CA ASN A 149 -7.02 -5.60 12.13
C ASN A 149 -6.94 -6.72 13.18
N LYS A 150 -5.98 -7.67 13.04
CA LYS A 150 -5.73 -8.72 14.04
C LYS A 150 -5.20 -8.16 15.36
N GLU A 151 -4.30 -7.17 15.30
CA GLU A 151 -3.56 -6.70 16.48
C GLU A 151 -4.11 -5.41 17.13
N ARG A 152 -4.89 -4.59 16.41
CA ARG A 152 -5.27 -3.23 16.86
C ARG A 152 -6.16 -3.15 18.10
N ARG A 153 -6.78 -4.25 18.55
CA ARG A 153 -7.63 -4.35 19.77
C ARG A 153 -8.63 -3.18 19.95
N GLY A 154 -9.25 -2.70 18.87
CA GLY A 154 -10.23 -1.60 18.89
C GLY A 154 -9.65 -0.18 18.93
N ALA A 155 -8.32 -0.02 18.89
CA ALA A 155 -7.68 1.29 18.77
C ALA A 155 -7.99 1.95 17.42
N SER A 156 -8.09 3.29 17.44
CA SER A 156 -8.20 4.09 16.22
C SER A 156 -6.90 4.01 15.42
N VAL A 157 -7.02 3.86 14.10
CA VAL A 157 -5.90 3.63 13.19
C VAL A 157 -5.56 4.91 12.43
N TYR A 158 -4.28 5.25 12.41
CA TYR A 158 -3.71 6.36 11.64
C TYR A 158 -2.54 5.85 10.84
N LEU A 159 -2.34 6.40 9.63
CA LEU A 159 -1.35 5.89 8.69
C LEU A 159 -0.38 6.99 8.28
N LEU A 160 0.90 6.64 8.23
CA LEU A 160 1.98 7.51 7.79
C LEU A 160 2.91 6.72 6.87
N GLY A 161 3.44 7.36 5.83
CA GLY A 161 4.42 6.69 4.99
C GLY A 161 5.28 7.62 4.15
N HIS A 162 6.55 7.27 4.00
CA HIS A 162 7.51 7.96 3.13
C HIS A 162 7.58 7.34 1.76
N SER A 163 7.60 8.18 0.71
CA SER A 163 7.76 7.72 -0.67
C SER A 163 6.70 6.68 -1.06
N LEU A 164 7.09 5.47 -1.47
CA LEU A 164 6.17 4.34 -1.68
C LEU A 164 5.25 4.08 -0.47
N GLY A 165 5.74 4.25 0.75
CA GLY A 165 4.98 4.00 1.96
C GLY A 165 3.72 4.86 2.06
N GLY A 166 3.75 6.11 1.61
CA GLY A 166 2.56 6.96 1.60
C GLY A 166 1.54 6.54 0.55
N ILE A 167 1.97 5.94 -0.57
CA ILE A 167 1.07 5.32 -1.56
C ILE A 167 0.35 4.15 -0.90
N LEU A 168 1.10 3.21 -0.30
CA LEU A 168 0.53 2.07 0.42
C LEU A 168 -0.39 2.50 1.55
N ALA A 169 0.00 3.52 2.33
CA ALA A 169 -0.83 4.08 3.40
C ALA A 169 -2.20 4.57 2.89
N ARG A 170 -2.24 5.18 1.69
CA ARG A 170 -3.50 5.60 1.07
C ARG A 170 -4.35 4.44 0.57
N GLU A 171 -3.75 3.42 -0.03
CA GLU A 171 -4.47 2.21 -0.42
C GLU A 171 -5.05 1.51 0.82
N MET A 172 -4.26 1.38 1.89
CA MET A 172 -4.69 0.83 3.17
C MET A 172 -5.84 1.63 3.78
N ALA A 173 -5.75 2.96 3.80
CA ALA A 173 -6.82 3.85 4.28
C ALA A 173 -8.13 3.63 3.52
N HIS A 174 -8.05 3.55 2.19
CA HIS A 174 -9.21 3.32 1.34
C HIS A 174 -9.85 1.94 1.59
N ILE A 175 -9.04 0.89 1.69
CA ILE A 175 -9.50 -0.46 2.06
C ILE A 175 -10.20 -0.45 3.42
N MET A 176 -9.59 0.18 4.43
CA MET A 176 -10.17 0.26 5.78
C MET A 176 -11.50 1.01 5.79
N GLN A 177 -11.62 2.09 5.00
CA GLN A 177 -12.86 2.87 4.85
C GLN A 177 -13.98 2.04 4.21
N LEU A 178 -13.67 1.27 3.15
CA LEU A 178 -14.64 0.37 2.51
C LEU A 178 -15.12 -0.75 3.45
N GLN A 179 -14.26 -1.19 4.37
CA GLN A 179 -14.59 -2.24 5.35
C GLN A 179 -15.36 -1.71 6.57
N SER A 180 -15.32 -0.41 6.85
CA SER A 180 -15.85 0.16 8.11
C SER A 180 -17.01 1.12 7.83
N ALA A 181 -18.25 0.68 8.05
CA ALA A 181 -19.43 1.55 7.92
C ALA A 181 -19.55 2.65 9.00
N GLN A 182 -18.78 2.57 10.09
CA GLN A 182 -18.98 3.40 11.31
C GLN A 182 -17.71 3.91 12.01
N HIS A 183 -16.51 3.74 11.44
CA HIS A 183 -15.28 4.25 12.06
C HIS A 183 -14.74 5.47 11.32
N SER A 184 -14.20 6.42 12.08
CA SER A 184 -13.53 7.64 11.60
C SER A 184 -12.54 7.28 10.48
N SER A 185 -12.73 7.88 9.30
CA SER A 185 -11.88 7.67 8.14
C SER A 185 -10.41 8.00 8.50
N PRO A 186 -9.46 7.06 8.33
CA PRO A 186 -8.07 7.33 8.61
C PRO A 186 -7.56 8.41 7.65
N PHE A 187 -7.08 9.53 8.19
CA PHE A 187 -6.23 10.41 7.39
C PHE A 187 -4.89 9.73 7.14
N VAL A 188 -4.20 10.17 6.09
CA VAL A 188 -2.87 9.70 5.72
C VAL A 188 -1.88 10.84 5.75
N VAL A 189 -0.78 10.65 6.48
CA VAL A 189 0.39 11.53 6.42
C VAL A 189 1.38 10.98 5.39
N MET A 190 1.57 11.70 4.30
CA MET A 190 2.51 11.32 3.25
C MET A 190 3.79 12.14 3.35
N LEU A 191 4.94 11.47 3.43
CA LEU A 191 6.25 12.11 3.42
C LEU A 191 6.85 12.00 2.03
N ASP A 192 6.74 13.08 1.26
CA ASP A 192 7.19 13.21 -0.13
C ASP A 192 6.82 12.03 -1.04
N SER A 193 5.57 11.58 -0.96
CA SER A 193 5.00 10.57 -1.86
C SER A 193 4.49 11.22 -3.14
N TRP A 194 4.69 10.55 -4.27
CA TRP A 194 4.34 11.05 -5.61
C TRP A 194 3.46 10.07 -6.36
N SER A 195 2.45 10.59 -7.08
CA SER A 195 1.57 9.80 -7.94
C SER A 195 1.90 9.95 -9.44
N VAL A 196 2.77 10.89 -9.80
CA VAL A 196 3.15 11.17 -11.19
C VAL A 196 4.51 10.56 -11.49
N GLY A 197 4.65 9.93 -12.66
CA GLY A 197 5.91 9.36 -13.13
C GLY A 197 6.18 7.95 -12.60
N THR A 198 5.28 7.38 -11.79
CA THR A 198 5.39 6.00 -11.31
C THR A 198 5.28 5.01 -12.46
N GLU A 199 4.40 5.27 -13.43
CA GLU A 199 4.20 4.47 -14.64
C GLU A 199 5.44 4.38 -15.54
N ASN A 200 6.30 5.40 -15.48
CA ASN A 200 7.52 5.52 -16.27
C ASN A 200 8.78 5.12 -15.47
N LEU A 201 8.60 4.58 -14.25
CA LEU A 201 9.70 4.20 -13.37
C LEU A 201 10.60 3.17 -14.07
N GLN A 202 11.91 3.43 -14.03
CA GLN A 202 12.93 2.52 -14.53
C GLN A 202 13.45 1.69 -13.36
N VAL A 203 13.18 0.37 -13.38
CA VAL A 203 13.55 -0.54 -12.29
C VAL A 203 15.08 -0.58 -12.11
N ASP A 204 15.84 -0.56 -13.20
CA ASP A 204 17.30 -0.52 -13.14
C ASP A 204 17.82 0.78 -12.52
N ALA A 205 17.16 1.92 -12.79
CA ALA A 205 17.50 3.19 -12.13
C ALA A 205 17.24 3.12 -10.62
N VAL A 206 16.20 2.42 -10.16
CA VAL A 206 15.98 2.17 -8.72
C VAL A 206 17.14 1.37 -8.13
N ARG A 207 17.59 0.32 -8.84
CA ARG A 207 18.74 -0.50 -8.42
C ARG A 207 20.01 0.33 -8.28
N GLU A 208 20.38 1.07 -9.32
CA GLU A 208 21.57 1.94 -9.32
C GLU A 208 21.53 2.97 -8.19
N TYR A 209 20.37 3.59 -7.98
CA TYR A 209 20.19 4.58 -6.93
C TYR A 209 20.44 3.96 -5.55
N LEU A 210 19.83 2.82 -5.24
CA LEU A 210 20.02 2.15 -3.96
C LEU A 210 21.46 1.64 -3.79
N GLN A 211 22.09 1.13 -4.85
CA GLN A 211 23.51 0.74 -4.83
C GLN A 211 24.42 1.92 -4.49
N SER A 212 24.11 3.11 -5.00
CA SER A 212 24.84 4.35 -4.68
C SER A 212 24.60 4.80 -3.23
N GLN A 213 23.34 4.87 -2.78
CA GLN A 213 22.99 5.37 -1.45
C GLN A 213 23.44 4.43 -0.32
N MET A 214 23.42 3.11 -0.56
CA MET A 214 23.67 2.09 0.45
C MET A 214 25.07 1.48 0.34
N LYS A 215 26.01 2.17 -0.33
CA LYS A 215 27.37 1.66 -0.61
C LYS A 215 28.10 1.18 0.64
N LEU A 216 27.87 1.85 1.78
CA LEU A 216 28.54 1.60 3.05
C LEU A 216 27.76 0.65 3.99
N LEU A 217 26.55 0.24 3.64
CA LEU A 217 25.76 -0.65 4.49
C LEU A 217 26.17 -2.12 4.30
N PRO A 218 26.38 -2.89 5.40
CA PRO A 218 26.45 -4.34 5.32
C PRO A 218 25.09 -4.88 4.82
N ASP A 219 25.12 -6.01 4.12
CA ASP A 219 23.93 -6.69 3.58
C ASP A 219 23.01 -5.83 2.68
N ARG A 220 23.57 -4.81 2.00
CA ARG A 220 22.81 -3.94 1.09
C ARG A 220 22.04 -4.67 -0.01
N SER A 221 22.47 -5.89 -0.36
CA SER A 221 21.76 -6.76 -1.31
C SER A 221 20.32 -7.01 -0.88
N VAL A 222 20.05 -7.16 0.43
CA VAL A 222 18.69 -7.40 0.94
C VAL A 222 17.74 -6.26 0.60
N PHE A 223 18.17 -5.00 0.75
CA PHE A 223 17.35 -3.83 0.41
C PHE A 223 17.13 -3.70 -1.10
N ILE A 224 18.14 -4.03 -1.89
CA ILE A 224 18.06 -4.03 -3.35
C ILE A 224 17.05 -5.11 -3.80
N ASP A 225 17.14 -6.33 -3.27
CA ASP A 225 16.24 -7.43 -3.59
C ASP A 225 14.79 -7.09 -3.26
N ARG A 226 14.54 -6.50 -2.08
CA ARG A 226 13.22 -5.98 -1.69
C ARG A 226 12.71 -4.95 -2.71
N ALA A 227 13.55 -3.99 -3.08
CA ALA A 227 13.19 -2.98 -4.07
C ALA A 227 12.93 -3.55 -5.47
N MET A 228 13.63 -4.62 -5.87
CA MET A 228 13.39 -5.29 -7.14
C MET A 228 12.05 -6.01 -7.19
N ASN A 229 11.46 -6.35 -6.04
CA ASN A 229 10.09 -6.84 -5.98
C ASN A 229 9.06 -5.69 -5.98
N LEU A 230 9.32 -4.63 -5.20
CA LEU A 230 8.37 -3.52 -5.03
C LEU A 230 8.31 -2.55 -6.21
N ALA A 231 9.42 -2.30 -6.92
CA ALA A 231 9.48 -1.34 -8.02
C ALA A 231 8.59 -1.74 -9.22
N PRO A 232 8.55 -3.00 -9.67
CA PRO A 232 7.58 -3.46 -10.66
C PRO A 232 6.13 -3.24 -10.22
N MET A 233 5.80 -3.53 -8.95
CA MET A 233 4.45 -3.31 -8.42
C MET A 233 4.08 -1.83 -8.47
N LEU A 234 4.98 -0.93 -8.07
CA LEU A 234 4.78 0.51 -8.15
C LEU A 234 4.58 1.01 -9.59
N LYS A 235 5.38 0.48 -10.53
CA LYS A 235 5.25 0.82 -11.95
C LYS A 235 3.90 0.39 -12.55
N ALA A 236 3.45 -0.80 -12.17
CA ALA A 236 2.18 -1.37 -12.63
C ALA A 236 0.96 -0.75 -11.92
N HIS A 237 1.16 -0.09 -10.78
CA HIS A 237 0.06 0.44 -9.97
C HIS A 237 -0.73 1.52 -10.72
N ARG A 238 -2.05 1.52 -10.50
CA ARG A 238 -2.98 2.51 -11.08
C ARG A 238 -3.80 3.11 -9.97
N PHE A 239 -3.66 4.42 -9.79
CA PHE A 239 -4.36 5.15 -8.75
C PHE A 239 -5.84 5.32 -9.07
N GLN A 240 -6.66 5.19 -8.03
CA GLN A 240 -8.10 5.46 -8.11
C GLN A 240 -8.42 6.79 -7.43
N LEU A 241 -9.50 7.43 -7.87
CA LEU A 241 -10.06 8.62 -7.22
C LEU A 241 -10.75 8.19 -5.91
N ASN A 242 -10.39 8.79 -4.78
CA ASN A 242 -11.08 8.56 -3.50
C ASN A 242 -11.07 9.78 -2.58
N ASP A 243 -11.79 9.70 -1.47
CA ASP A 243 -11.99 10.78 -0.50
C ASP A 243 -11.11 10.65 0.75
N ILE A 244 -10.01 9.89 0.69
CA ILE A 244 -9.05 9.81 1.80
C ILE A 244 -8.41 11.18 2.02
N LYS A 245 -8.45 11.66 3.27
CA LYS A 245 -7.81 12.93 3.66
C LYS A 245 -6.29 12.78 3.69
N ILE A 246 -5.58 13.66 2.99
CA ILE A 246 -4.12 13.62 2.87
C ILE A 246 -3.51 14.86 3.54
N PHE A 247 -2.52 14.61 4.39
CA PHE A 247 -1.56 15.59 4.88
C PHE A 247 -0.21 15.29 4.21
N LEU A 248 0.22 16.15 3.29
CA LEU A 248 1.42 15.97 2.49
C LEU A 248 2.56 16.82 3.03
N LEU A 249 3.57 16.18 3.61
CA LEU A 249 4.87 16.80 3.86
C LEU A 249 5.69 16.73 2.55
N LYS A 250 5.95 17.87 1.92
CA LYS A 250 6.54 17.97 0.58
C LYS A 250 7.93 18.60 0.63
N ALA A 251 8.90 17.93 0.01
CA ALA A 251 10.25 18.46 -0.18
C ALA A 251 10.24 19.65 -1.16
N LYS A 252 10.93 20.74 -0.80
CA LYS A 252 11.14 21.91 -1.68
C LYS A 252 12.23 21.68 -2.72
N LYS A 253 13.28 20.94 -2.35
CA LYS A 253 14.44 20.71 -3.23
C LYS A 253 14.24 19.46 -4.05
N GLN A 254 14.66 19.53 -5.32
CA GLN A 254 14.76 18.36 -6.18
C GLN A 254 15.99 17.56 -5.74
N GLY A 255 15.79 16.29 -5.38
CA GLY A 255 16.85 15.37 -4.98
C GLY A 255 17.27 14.47 -6.14
N ASN A 256 17.97 13.38 -5.82
CA ASN A 256 18.49 12.44 -6.82
C ASN A 256 17.71 11.11 -6.88
N SER A 257 16.44 11.08 -6.44
CA SER A 257 15.68 9.84 -6.36
C SER A 257 15.37 9.26 -7.76
N ALA A 258 15.27 7.93 -7.84
CA ALA A 258 15.01 7.23 -9.11
C ALA A 258 13.71 7.67 -9.79
N LEU A 259 12.66 7.95 -9.01
CA LEU A 259 11.39 8.46 -9.52
C LEU A 259 11.54 9.88 -10.10
N GLN A 260 12.37 10.73 -9.49
CA GLN A 260 12.61 12.09 -9.97
C GLN A 260 13.41 12.12 -11.28
N ARG A 261 14.31 11.15 -11.53
CA ARG A 261 14.99 10.99 -12.83
C ARG A 261 13.97 10.74 -13.96
N THR A 262 12.95 9.93 -13.69
CA THR A 262 11.85 9.68 -14.63
C THR A 262 11.00 10.93 -14.88
N ILE A 263 10.69 11.70 -13.84
CA ILE A 263 9.87 12.93 -13.95
C ILE A 263 10.63 14.02 -14.73
N SER A 264 11.96 14.08 -14.60
CA SER A 264 12.81 15.13 -15.20
C SER A 264 13.14 14.91 -16.68
N GLY A 265 12.98 13.68 -17.20
CA GLY A 265 13.24 13.36 -18.61
C GLY A 265 12.23 13.98 -19.58
N ASN A 266 11.02 14.32 -19.11
CA ASN A 266 10.01 15.02 -19.91
C ASN A 266 10.21 16.54 -19.76
N LYS A 267 11.13 17.09 -20.57
CA LYS A 267 11.39 18.53 -20.61
C LYS A 267 10.09 19.29 -20.94
N SER A 268 9.79 20.27 -20.07
CA SER A 268 9.18 21.57 -20.39
C SER A 268 7.71 21.90 -20.08
N LYS A 269 6.90 21.18 -19.27
CA LYS A 269 5.58 21.76 -18.90
C LYS A 269 4.87 21.48 -17.56
N ALA A 270 5.41 20.72 -16.59
CA ALA A 270 4.57 20.36 -15.42
C ALA A 270 5.19 20.40 -14.01
N ILE A 271 6.52 20.50 -13.83
CA ILE A 271 7.12 20.24 -12.50
C ILE A 271 6.78 21.34 -11.47
N ALA A 272 6.74 22.61 -11.88
CA ALA A 272 6.32 23.73 -11.03
C ALA A 272 4.82 23.71 -10.66
N THR A 273 3.99 22.95 -11.41
CA THR A 273 2.54 22.80 -11.18
C THR A 273 2.18 21.56 -10.34
N LEU A 274 3.15 20.77 -9.87
CA LEU A 274 2.90 19.58 -9.02
C LEU A 274 2.91 19.94 -7.53
N TRP A 275 2.17 20.99 -7.16
CA TRP A 275 1.94 21.42 -5.78
C TRP A 275 1.61 20.25 -4.82
N THR A 276 0.83 19.28 -5.28
CA THR A 276 0.43 18.09 -4.49
C THR A 276 1.19 16.81 -4.87
N ASN A 277 2.36 16.89 -5.54
CA ASN A 277 3.04 15.71 -6.11
C ASN A 277 2.16 14.84 -7.05
N GLY A 278 1.13 15.45 -7.66
CA GLY A 278 0.17 14.78 -8.54
C GLY A 278 -1.12 14.29 -7.88
N TRP A 279 -1.20 14.27 -6.54
CA TRP A 279 -2.34 13.69 -5.82
C TRP A 279 -3.69 14.39 -6.06
N HIS A 280 -3.72 15.67 -6.47
CA HIS A 280 -4.96 16.37 -6.84
C HIS A 280 -5.78 15.65 -7.92
N ARG A 281 -5.16 14.81 -8.75
CA ARG A 281 -5.85 14.02 -9.78
C ARG A 281 -6.64 12.85 -9.22
N TYR A 282 -6.32 12.43 -8.00
CA TYR A 282 -6.82 11.22 -7.37
C TYR A 282 -7.48 11.48 -6.01
N SER A 283 -7.59 12.73 -5.58
CA SER A 283 -8.21 13.11 -4.31
C SER A 283 -9.45 13.98 -4.55
N THR A 284 -10.58 13.59 -3.95
CA THR A 284 -11.79 14.44 -3.93
C THR A 284 -11.79 15.41 -2.75
N LYS A 285 -11.08 15.09 -1.66
CA LYS A 285 -10.87 16.00 -0.52
C LYS A 285 -9.66 16.92 -0.75
N PRO A 286 -9.65 18.14 -0.18
CA PRO A 286 -8.49 19.01 -0.17
C PRO A 286 -7.27 18.35 0.48
N ILE A 287 -6.10 18.58 -0.10
CA ILE A 287 -4.81 18.08 0.38
C ILE A 287 -4.14 19.21 1.19
N ASP A 288 -3.82 18.96 2.45
CA ASP A 288 -3.06 19.92 3.27
C ASP A 288 -1.57 19.73 3.00
N ILE A 289 -0.89 20.79 2.56
CA ILE A 289 0.51 20.72 2.12
C ILE A 289 1.40 21.45 3.12
N TYR A 290 2.45 20.77 3.55
CA TYR A 290 3.47 21.27 4.45
C TYR A 290 4.82 21.21 3.74
N LEU A 291 5.38 22.37 3.41
CA LEU A 291 6.64 22.44 2.70
C LEU A 291 7.82 22.38 3.66
N VAL A 292 8.82 21.59 3.32
CA VAL A 292 10.06 21.47 4.10
C VAL A 292 11.27 21.73 3.23
N ASN A 293 12.25 22.46 3.75
CA ASN A 293 13.46 22.88 3.02
C ASN A 293 14.51 21.75 2.89
N ALA A 294 14.05 20.58 2.48
CA ALA A 294 14.79 19.35 2.29
C ALA A 294 14.59 18.81 0.88
N ASP A 295 15.32 17.75 0.54
CA ASP A 295 15.05 16.88 -0.60
C ASP A 295 14.36 15.58 -0.16
N HIS A 296 14.08 14.68 -1.11
CA HIS A 296 13.41 13.41 -0.86
C HIS A 296 14.10 12.53 0.21
N ASP A 297 15.43 12.60 0.27
CA ASP A 297 16.27 11.69 1.04
C ASP A 297 16.54 12.24 2.45
N SER A 298 16.54 13.58 2.58
CA SER A 298 16.76 14.29 3.83
C SER A 298 15.48 14.68 4.56
N ILE A 299 14.29 14.48 3.96
CA ILE A 299 13.02 14.93 4.52
C ILE A 299 12.70 14.36 5.91
N MET A 300 13.20 13.16 6.22
CA MET A 300 13.00 12.47 7.49
C MET A 300 14.12 12.69 8.51
N LYS A 301 15.08 13.58 8.24
CA LYS A 301 16.10 13.93 9.24
C LYS A 301 15.46 14.67 10.42
N ASN A 302 16.04 14.50 11.61
CA ASN A 302 15.51 15.08 12.85
C ASN A 302 15.39 16.62 12.81
N GLU A 303 16.23 17.32 12.06
CA GLU A 303 16.11 18.77 11.84
C GLU A 303 14.76 19.18 11.22
N ASN A 304 14.13 18.29 10.46
CA ASN A 304 12.84 18.49 9.79
C ASN A 304 11.65 17.98 10.61
N ALA A 305 11.89 17.36 11.77
CA ALA A 305 10.88 16.77 12.65
C ALA A 305 9.79 17.76 13.06
N HIS A 306 10.14 19.04 13.24
CA HIS A 306 9.22 20.09 13.64
C HIS A 306 8.02 20.23 12.70
N VAL A 307 8.22 20.10 11.38
CA VAL A 307 7.12 20.22 10.40
C VAL A 307 6.14 19.05 10.55
N LEU A 308 6.63 17.86 10.88
CA LEU A 308 5.76 16.72 11.17
C LEU A 308 4.98 16.94 12.47
N SER A 309 5.59 17.56 13.49
CA SER A 309 4.87 17.96 14.70
C SER A 309 3.77 18.99 14.40
N ASP A 310 3.98 19.93 13.47
CA ASP A 310 2.95 20.89 13.04
C ASP A 310 1.75 20.22 12.35
N ILE A 311 2.00 19.17 11.55
CA ILE A 311 0.94 18.35 10.96
C ILE A 311 0.08 17.73 12.06
N PHE A 312 0.70 17.06 13.03
CA PHE A 312 -0.02 16.48 14.15
C PHE A 312 -0.71 17.53 15.02
N ALA A 313 -0.14 18.72 15.18
CA ALA A 313 -0.80 19.81 15.89
C ALA A 313 -2.08 20.23 15.16
N HIS A 314 -2.06 20.40 13.83
CA HIS A 314 -3.25 20.74 13.04
C HIS A 314 -4.34 19.66 13.18
N ILE A 315 -3.98 18.40 12.96
CA ILE A 315 -4.94 17.28 12.95
C ILE A 315 -5.79 17.19 14.23
N PHE A 316 -5.22 17.60 15.36
CA PHE A 316 -5.82 17.42 16.68
C PHE A 316 -6.03 18.74 17.44
N LYS A 317 -6.12 19.87 16.72
CA LYS A 317 -6.77 21.08 17.23
C LYS A 317 -8.25 20.81 17.42
#